data_AF-A0A528LVB3-F1
#
_entry.id   AF-A0A528LVB3-F1
#
_cell.length_a   1.000
_cell.length_b   1.000
_cell.length_c   1.000
_cell.angle_alpha   90.00
_cell.angle_beta   90.00
_cell.angle_gamma   90.00
#
_symmetry.space_group_name_H-M   'P 1'
#
loop_
_entity.id
_entity.type
_entity.pdbx_description
1 polymer ?
#
loop_
_entity_poly.entity_id
_entity_poly.type
_entity_poly.pdbx_seq_one_letter_code
_entity_poly.pdbx_strand_id
1 'polypeptide(L)' 'MLRVELLTRAVVHWSSDGWATIHDAATIENPFGIHITDLPVADVPPGNTIVITFFWPDAGRWEKVDFSIGIDKLD' A
#
# COMPACT_ATOMS: atom_id res chain seq x y z
N MET A 1 7.27 9.17 -2.30
CA MET A 1 7.24 7.96 -1.46
C MET A 1 5.91 7.92 -0.73
N LEU A 2 5.27 6.76 -0.69
CA LEU A 2 4.06 6.54 0.11
C LEU A 2 4.38 5.50 1.18
N ARG A 3 4.26 5.90 2.46
CA ARG A 3 4.45 4.98 3.59
C ARG A 3 3.10 4.47 4.06
N VAL A 4 3.03 3.16 4.29
CA VAL A 4 1.87 2.50 4.92
C VAL A 4 2.29 2.01 6.30
N GLU A 5 1.50 2.36 7.31
CA GLU A 5 1.71 1.96 8.70
C GLU A 5 0.47 1.26 9.24
N LEU A 6 0.65 0.06 9.80
CA LEU A 6 -0.42 -0.81 10.27
C LEU A 6 -0.09 -1.35 11.66
N LEU A 7 -1.13 -1.70 12.43
CA LEU A 7 -0.97 -2.29 13.76
C LEU A 7 -0.69 -3.80 13.73
N THR A 8 -0.77 -4.44 12.56
CA THR A 8 -0.56 -5.88 12.40
C THR A 8 0.19 -6.15 11.10
N ARG A 9 0.88 -7.31 11.05
CA ARG A 9 1.64 -7.73 9.88
C ARG A 9 0.73 -7.83 8.65
N ALA A 10 1.17 -7.21 7.56
CA ALA A 10 0.46 -7.24 6.30
C ALA A 10 1.39 -7.44 5.10
N VAL A 11 0.81 -7.89 4.00
CA VAL A 11 1.33 -7.65 2.66
C VAL A 11 0.42 -6.61 2.02
N VAL A 12 1.01 -5.48 1.65
CA VAL A 12 0.32 -4.44 0.89
C VAL A 12 0.36 -4.85 -0.57
N HIS A 13 -0.82 -5.16 -1.11
CA HIS A 13 -1.03 -5.42 -2.52
C HIS A 13 -1.42 -4.11 -3.19
N TRP A 14 -0.71 -3.67 -4.22
CA TRP A 14 -0.93 -2.36 -4.80
C TRP A 14 -0.68 -2.30 -6.30
N SER A 15 -1.28 -1.27 -6.92
CA SER A 15 -1.16 -0.97 -8.34
C SER A 15 -1.29 0.53 -8.58
N SER A 16 -0.59 1.04 -9.60
CA SER A 16 -0.72 2.41 -10.11
C SER A 16 -1.40 2.48 -11.49
N ASP A 17 -1.85 1.33 -12.02
CA ASP A 17 -2.41 1.16 -13.36
C ASP A 17 -3.74 0.38 -13.34
N GLY A 18 -4.49 0.49 -12.23
CA GLY A 18 -5.84 -0.06 -12.12
C GLY A 18 -5.87 -1.59 -12.06
N TRP A 19 -4.93 -2.19 -11.33
CA TRP A 19 -4.71 -3.64 -11.21
C TRP A 19 -4.22 -4.35 -12.47
N ALA A 20 -3.79 -3.61 -13.50
CA ALA A 20 -3.14 -4.23 -14.67
C ALA A 20 -1.77 -4.83 -14.30
N THR A 21 -1.02 -4.13 -13.45
CA THR A 21 0.22 -4.61 -12.81
C THR A 21 0.03 -4.63 -11.30
N ILE A 22 0.41 -5.77 -10.71
CA ILE A 22 0.30 -6.02 -9.27
C ILE A 22 1.70 -5.99 -8.66
N HIS A 23 1.81 -5.31 -7.52
CA HIS A 23 2.99 -5.30 -6.68
C HIS A 23 2.63 -5.69 -5.25
N ASP A 24 3.51 -6.46 -4.61
CA ASP A 24 3.39 -6.82 -3.21
C ASP A 24 4.53 -6.20 -2.40
N ALA A 25 4.19 -5.64 -1.25
CA ALA A 25 5.15 -5.09 -0.29
C ALA A 25 4.83 -5.60 1.12
N ALA A 26 5.68 -6.46 1.67
CA ALA A 26 5.54 -6.92 3.05
C ALA A 26 5.90 -5.79 4.02
N THR A 27 5.14 -5.68 5.12
CA THR A 27 5.46 -4.77 6.22
C THR A 27 6.55 -5.35 7.12
N ILE A 28 7.44 -4.49 7.63
CA ILE A 28 8.43 -4.81 8.65
C ILE A 28 8.03 -4.14 9.96
N GLU A 29 8.05 -4.88 11.07
CA GLU A 29 7.76 -4.34 12.40
C GLU A 29 8.91 -3.44 12.88
N ASN A 30 8.58 -2.25 13.37
CA ASN A 30 9.53 -1.36 14.01
C ASN A 30 9.60 -1.63 15.53
N PRO A 31 10.55 -1.02 16.28
CA PRO A 31 10.68 -1.23 17.73
C PRO A 31 9.46 -0.81 18.58
N PHE A 32 8.48 -0.12 18.00
CA PHE A 32 7.24 0.31 18.65
C PHE A 32 6.05 -0.61 18.32
N GLY A 33 6.28 -1.73 17.63
CA GLY A 33 5.23 -2.67 17.24
C GLY A 33 4.39 -2.21 16.05
N ILE A 34 4.85 -1.21 15.29
CA ILE A 34 4.15 -0.73 14.09
C ILE A 34 4.75 -1.42 12.87
N HIS A 35 3.89 -1.97 12.03
CA HIS A 35 4.24 -2.63 10.78
C HIS A 35 4.28 -1.61 9.64
N ILE A 36 5.45 -1.42 9.02
CA ILE A 36 5.70 -0.35 8.06
C ILE A 36 6.20 -0.91 6.73
N THR A 37 5.74 -0.32 5.62
CA THR A 37 6.39 -0.49 4.31
C THR A 37 6.33 0.80 3.50
N ASP A 38 7.31 1.00 2.61
CA ASP A 38 7.39 2.14 1.71
C ASP A 38 7.14 1.68 0.27
N LEU A 39 6.16 2.31 -0.41
CA LEU A 39 5.82 2.00 -1.78
C LEU A 39 6.58 2.95 -2.74
N PRO A 40 7.23 2.40 -3.80
CA PRO A 40 8.02 3.18 -4.76
C PRO A 40 7.12 3.90 -5.77
N VAL A 41 6.31 4.85 -5.30
CA VAL A 41 5.31 5.56 -6.11
C VAL A 41 5.77 6.96 -6.55
N ALA A 42 7.07 7.22 -6.52
CA ALA A 42 7.62 8.53 -6.85
C ALA A 42 7.39 8.92 -8.32
N ASP A 43 7.34 7.94 -9.22
CA ASP A 43 7.18 8.16 -10.66
C ASP A 43 5.71 8.12 -11.11
N VAL A 44 4.75 8.02 -10.16
CA VAL A 44 3.32 8.08 -10.48
C VAL A 44 2.93 9.53 -10.77
N PRO A 45 2.43 9.86 -11.98
CA PRO A 45 2.10 11.23 -12.34
C PRO A 45 0.97 11.83 -11.48
N PRO A 46 0.97 13.15 -11.22
CA PRO A 46 -0.20 13.83 -10.70
C PRO A 46 -1.43 13.61 -11.57
N GLY A 47 -2.60 13.44 -10.94
CA GLY A 47 -3.86 13.08 -11.57
C GLY A 47 -4.10 11.56 -11.64
N ASN A 48 -3.09 10.73 -11.38
CA ASN A 48 -3.25 9.29 -11.29
C ASN A 48 -3.66 8.84 -9.87
N THR A 49 -4.09 7.59 -9.77
CA THR A 49 -4.51 6.96 -8.52
C THR A 49 -3.65 5.72 -8.25
N ILE A 50 -3.21 5.58 -7.01
CA ILE A 50 -2.68 4.31 -6.49
C ILE A 50 -3.85 3.60 -5.82
N VAL A 51 -4.04 2.32 -6.14
CA VAL A 51 -5.01 1.46 -5.47
C VAL A 51 -4.26 0.45 -4.63
N ILE A 52 -4.69 0.26 -3.39
CA ILE A 52 -4.09 -0.69 -2.46
C ILE A 52 -5.15 -1.56 -1.78
N THR A 53 -4.78 -2.76 -1.38
CA THR A 53 -5.50 -3.57 -0.40
C THR A 53 -4.51 -4.34 0.47
N PHE A 54 -4.98 -4.99 1.53
CA PHE A 54 -4.13 -5.70 2.48
C PHE A 54 -4.47 -7.19 2.51
N PHE A 55 -3.43 -8.01 2.42
CA PHE A 55 -3.50 -9.39 2.88
C PHE A 55 -2.95 -9.47 4.30
N TRP A 56 -3.74 -10.04 5.22
CA TRP A 56 -3.40 -10.25 6.62
C TRP A 56 -2.90 -11.70 6.81
N PRO A 57 -1.58 -11.97 6.83
CA PRO A 57 -1.06 -13.34 6.80
C PRO A 57 -1.43 -14.13 8.06
N ASP A 58 -1.47 -13.45 9.21
CA ASP A 58 -1.78 -14.08 10.50
C ASP A 58 -3.24 -14.57 10.58
N ALA A 59 -4.14 -13.92 9.85
CA ALA A 59 -5.54 -14.29 9.76
C ALA A 59 -5.90 -15.04 8.46
N GLY A 60 -4.95 -15.17 7.53
CA GLY A 60 -5.16 -15.82 6.23
C GLY A 60 -6.27 -15.18 5.40
N ARG A 61 -6.47 -13.86 5.46
CA ARG A 61 -7.60 -13.18 4.80
C ARG A 61 -7.20 -11.87 4.16
N TRP A 62 -7.96 -11.49 3.13
CA TRP A 62 -7.93 -10.16 2.54
C TRP A 62 -8.77 -9.18 3.35
N GLU A 63 -8.43 -7.90 3.24
CA GLU A 63 -9.21 -6.78 3.78
C GLU A 63 -10.60 -6.64 3.13
N LYS A 64 -10.77 -7.18 1.92
CA LYS A 64 -12.02 -7.16 1.12
C LYS A 64 -12.46 -5.78 0.65
N VAL A 65 -11.62 -4.77 0.87
CA VAL A 65 -11.83 -3.39 0.41
C VAL A 65 -10.55 -2.91 -0.25
N ASP A 66 -10.72 -2.17 -1.33
CA ASP A 66 -9.65 -1.43 -2.00
C ASP A 66 -9.68 0.02 -1.51
N PHE A 67 -8.51 0.57 -1.21
CA PHE A 67 -8.32 1.99 -0.88
C PHE A 67 -7.68 2.69 -2.07
N SER A 68 -8.21 3.86 -2.42
CA SER A 68 -7.69 4.69 -3.52
C SER A 68 -7.02 5.94 -2.98
N ILE A 69 -5.83 6.22 -3.48
CA ILE A 69 -4.99 7.34 -3.08
C ILE A 69 -4.73 8.17 -4.33
N GLY A 70 -5.32 9.37 -4.38
CA GLY A 70 -5.07 10.34 -5.44
C GLY A 70 -3.70 10.97 -5.29
N ILE A 71 -2.98 11.13 -6.40
CA ILE A 71 -1.75 11.92 -6.45
C ILE A 71 -2.10 13.30 -6.97
N ASP A 72 -2.13 14.27 -6.07
CA ASP A 72 -2.36 15.66 -6.44
C ASP A 72 -1.09 16.32 -6.96
N LYS A 73 -1.27 17.38 -7.75
CA LYS A 73 -0.18 18.28 -8.08
C LYS A 73 0.09 19.14 -6.84
N LEU A 74 1.35 19.32 -6.48
CA LEU A 74 1.71 20.37 -5.52
C LEU A 74 1.46 21.71 -6.22
N ASP A 75 0.52 22.50 -5.70
CA ASP A 75 0.25 23.87 -6.15
C ASP A 75 1.44 24.82 -5.88
#